data_AF-A0A175VIB4-F1
#
_entry.id   AF-A0A175VIB4-F1
#
_cell.length_a   1.000
_cell.length_b   1.000
_cell.length_c   1.000
_cell.angle_alpha   90.00
_cell.angle_beta   90.00
_cell.angle_gamma   90.00
#
_symmetry.space_group_name_H-M   'P 1'
#
loop_
_entity.id
_entity.type
_entity.pdbx_description
1 polymer ?
#
loop_
_entity_poly.entity_id
_entity_poly.type
_entity_poly.pdbx_seq_one_letter_code
_entity_poly.pdbx_strand_id
1 'polypeptide(L)'
;MKTSLKREVVREIEKMSSNVCKLMVIDLYESRIIKHSLKADTLRQYANSDCLMTEDWLLTYEAGKRMWLKNSDTTFITSDYFFNQLIKNNVSFYDENATCHSIFDVKDTIRLNEEWFDIDADIRDNFYFDDLDEEYFDSADRCDDDDDIEY
;
A
#
# COMPACT_ATOMS: atom_id res chain seq x y z
N MET A 1 -8.37 16.75 2.91
CA MET A 1 -7.18 17.27 2.22
C MET A 1 -7.32 16.95 0.73
N LYS A 2 -7.17 17.92 -0.18
CA LYS A 2 -7.37 17.71 -1.64
C LYS A 2 -6.01 17.74 -2.33
N THR A 3 -5.34 16.61 -2.40
CA THR A 3 -4.03 16.47 -3.05
C THR A 3 -4.21 16.40 -4.57
N SER A 4 -3.60 17.33 -5.30
CA SER A 4 -3.61 17.31 -6.76
C SER A 4 -2.38 16.55 -7.26
N LEU A 5 -2.53 15.24 -7.51
CA LEU A 5 -1.47 14.48 -8.20
C LEU A 5 -1.30 14.97 -9.64
N LYS A 6 -0.05 15.19 -10.06
CA LYS A 6 0.27 15.48 -11.46
C LYS A 6 0.05 14.26 -12.34
N ARG A 7 -0.32 14.50 -13.60
CA ARG A 7 -0.53 13.42 -14.60
C ARG A 7 0.69 12.53 -14.77
N GLU A 8 1.90 13.08 -14.76
CA GLU A 8 3.12 12.28 -14.94
C GLU A 8 3.25 11.22 -13.84
N VAL A 9 2.96 11.59 -12.59
CA VAL A 9 3.02 10.66 -11.45
C VAL A 9 2.02 9.52 -11.62
N VAL A 10 0.79 9.82 -12.05
CA VAL A 10 -0.22 8.77 -12.33
C VAL A 10 0.28 7.81 -13.42
N ARG A 11 0.97 8.32 -14.46
CA ARG A 11 1.53 7.48 -15.53
C ARG A 11 2.69 6.61 -15.08
N GLU A 12 3.49 7.06 -14.12
CA GLU A 12 4.54 6.22 -13.55
C GLU A 12 3.95 5.13 -12.66
N ILE A 13 2.94 5.44 -11.84
CA ILE A 13 2.27 4.43 -11.00
C ILE A 13 1.59 3.35 -11.86
N GLU A 14 0.98 3.72 -13.00
CA GLU A 14 0.41 2.75 -13.95
C GLU A 14 1.45 1.72 -14.45
N LYS A 15 2.75 2.06 -14.48
CA LYS A 15 3.84 1.18 -14.93
C LYS A 15 4.48 0.38 -13.81
N MET A 16 4.21 0.69 -12.54
CA MET A 16 4.82 -0.02 -11.41
C MET A 16 4.34 -1.47 -11.37
N SER A 17 5.11 -2.37 -10.76
CA SER A 17 4.63 -3.73 -10.45
C SER A 17 3.77 -3.79 -9.18
N SER A 18 3.81 -2.77 -8.32
CA SER A 18 3.07 -2.76 -7.05
C SER A 18 1.55 -2.68 -7.25
N ASN A 19 0.86 -3.77 -6.89
CA ASN A 19 -0.61 -3.82 -6.85
C ASN A 19 -1.21 -2.83 -5.88
N VAL A 20 -0.57 -2.63 -4.72
CA VAL A 20 -1.08 -1.73 -3.68
C VAL A 20 -1.08 -0.30 -4.21
N CYS A 21 0.01 0.16 -4.82
CA CYS A 21 0.08 1.49 -5.41
C CYS A 21 -0.96 1.69 -6.53
N LYS A 22 -1.16 0.68 -7.38
CA LYS A 22 -2.20 0.72 -8.42
C LYS A 22 -3.59 0.80 -7.82
N LEU A 23 -3.89 -0.04 -6.83
CA LEU A 23 -5.18 -0.04 -6.13
C LEU A 23 -5.48 1.32 -5.49
N MET A 24 -4.50 1.92 -4.81
CA MET A 24 -4.65 3.25 -4.21
C MET A 24 -4.94 4.32 -5.27
N VAL A 25 -4.23 4.30 -6.40
CA VAL A 25 -4.49 5.28 -7.48
C VAL A 25 -5.85 5.07 -8.15
N ILE A 26 -6.28 3.82 -8.30
CA ILE A 26 -7.63 3.48 -8.79
C ILE A 26 -8.68 4.00 -7.81
N ASP A 27 -8.54 3.74 -6.52
CA ASP A 27 -9.44 4.26 -5.49
C ASP A 27 -9.50 5.79 -5.53
N LEU A 28 -8.36 6.48 -5.53
CA LEU A 28 -8.32 7.95 -5.64
C LEU A 28 -9.06 8.49 -6.88
N TYR A 29 -9.01 7.76 -8.00
CA TYR A 29 -9.71 8.11 -9.22
C TYR A 29 -11.23 7.88 -9.10
N GLU A 30 -11.65 6.71 -8.62
CA GLU A 30 -13.07 6.35 -8.44
C GLU A 30 -13.73 7.22 -7.37
N SER A 31 -12.98 7.58 -6.32
CA SER A 31 -13.35 8.55 -5.28
C SER A 31 -13.33 10.01 -5.76
N ARG A 32 -13.00 10.26 -7.04
CA ARG A 32 -12.97 11.60 -7.68
C ARG A 32 -12.02 12.60 -7.01
N ILE A 33 -11.03 12.12 -6.27
CA ILE A 33 -10.00 12.94 -5.63
C ILE A 33 -9.03 13.43 -6.71
N ILE A 34 -8.59 12.53 -7.60
CA ILE A 34 -7.80 12.88 -8.77
C ILE A 34 -8.69 12.98 -10.01
N LYS A 35 -8.36 13.93 -10.90
CA LYS A 35 -9.12 14.19 -12.14
C LYS A 35 -8.51 13.53 -13.38
N HIS A 36 -7.28 13.04 -13.28
CA HIS A 36 -6.60 12.44 -14.40
C HIS A 36 -7.13 11.04 -14.66
N SER A 37 -7.53 10.77 -15.90
CA SER A 37 -8.09 9.48 -16.27
C SER A 37 -7.01 8.39 -16.35
N LEU A 38 -7.33 7.25 -15.74
CA LEU A 38 -6.59 6.01 -15.91
C LEU A 38 -6.86 5.43 -17.30
N LYS A 39 -5.85 4.80 -17.89
CA LYS A 39 -6.01 4.16 -19.20
C LYS A 39 -6.88 2.92 -19.06
N ALA A 40 -8.09 2.97 -19.63
CA ALA A 40 -9.04 1.87 -19.56
C ALA A 40 -8.46 0.55 -20.09
N ASP A 41 -7.69 0.60 -21.18
CA ASP A 41 -7.06 -0.61 -21.75
C ASP A 41 -6.04 -1.23 -20.79
N THR A 42 -5.26 -0.39 -20.09
CA THR A 42 -4.30 -0.84 -19.07
C THR A 42 -5.02 -1.44 -17.86
N LEU A 43 -6.19 -0.96 -17.49
CA LEU A 43 -6.97 -1.57 -16.41
C LEU A 43 -7.61 -2.89 -16.83
N ARG A 44 -8.16 -2.95 -18.04
CA ARG A 44 -8.82 -4.15 -18.58
C ARG A 44 -7.88 -5.34 -18.73
N GLN A 45 -6.57 -5.10 -18.89
CA GLN A 45 -5.59 -6.18 -18.97
C GLN A 45 -5.57 -7.07 -17.72
N TYR A 46 -6.03 -6.55 -16.57
CA TYR A 46 -6.11 -7.30 -15.32
C TYR A 46 -7.45 -8.04 -15.16
N ALA A 47 -8.47 -7.72 -15.95
CA ALA A 47 -9.81 -8.29 -15.81
C ALA A 47 -9.95 -9.67 -16.48
N ASN A 48 -9.11 -10.63 -16.09
CA ASN A 48 -9.11 -11.99 -16.60
C ASN A 48 -8.71 -13.01 -15.51
N SER A 49 -9.01 -14.28 -15.72
CA SER A 49 -8.73 -15.34 -14.74
C SER A 49 -7.25 -15.69 -14.61
N ASP A 50 -6.43 -15.45 -15.63
CA ASP A 50 -5.00 -15.77 -15.57
C ASP A 50 -4.30 -14.88 -14.52
N CYS A 51 -4.66 -13.59 -14.47
CA CYS A 51 -4.14 -12.64 -13.48
C CYS A 51 -4.52 -12.96 -12.04
N LEU A 52 -5.54 -13.80 -11.78
CA LEU A 52 -5.84 -14.29 -10.43
C LEU A 52 -4.78 -15.27 -9.91
N MET A 53 -4.00 -15.86 -10.81
CA MET A 53 -2.96 -16.86 -10.49
C MET A 53 -1.55 -16.28 -10.56
N THR A 54 -1.40 -14.98 -10.75
CA THR A 54 -0.11 -14.28 -10.81
C THR A 54 0.08 -13.38 -9.58
N GLU A 55 1.19 -12.64 -9.56
CA GLU A 55 1.42 -11.59 -8.57
C GLU A 55 0.33 -10.51 -8.58
N ASP A 56 -0.38 -10.28 -9.70
CA ASP A 56 -1.44 -9.28 -9.85
C ASP A 56 -2.79 -9.69 -9.22
N TRP A 57 -2.87 -10.83 -8.54
CA TRP A 57 -4.13 -11.39 -8.04
C TRP A 57 -4.90 -10.42 -7.16
N LEU A 58 -4.19 -9.67 -6.29
CA LEU A 58 -4.79 -8.74 -5.34
C LEU A 58 -5.52 -7.61 -6.06
N LEU A 59 -4.83 -7.00 -7.05
CA LEU A 59 -5.41 -5.96 -7.90
C LEU A 59 -6.59 -6.51 -8.69
N THR A 60 -6.41 -7.68 -9.30
CA THR A 60 -7.39 -8.35 -10.15
C THR A 60 -8.69 -8.63 -9.39
N TYR A 61 -8.58 -9.20 -8.19
CA TYR A 61 -9.71 -9.52 -7.34
C TYR A 61 -10.40 -8.27 -6.78
N GLU A 62 -9.65 -7.38 -6.11
CA GLU A 62 -10.24 -6.22 -5.41
C GLU A 62 -10.85 -5.21 -6.38
N ALA A 63 -10.10 -4.82 -7.43
CA ALA A 63 -10.59 -3.87 -8.40
C ALA A 63 -11.64 -4.50 -9.34
N GLY A 64 -11.50 -5.80 -9.64
CA GLY A 64 -12.46 -6.54 -10.46
C GLY A 64 -13.82 -6.68 -9.78
N LYS A 65 -13.85 -7.08 -8.50
CA LYS A 65 -15.05 -7.16 -7.65
C LYS A 65 -15.80 -5.83 -7.60
N ARG A 66 -15.08 -4.70 -7.57
CA ARG A 66 -15.63 -3.34 -7.53
C ARG A 66 -15.94 -2.74 -8.92
N MET A 67 -15.74 -3.49 -10.02
CA MET A 67 -15.89 -3.01 -11.40
C MET A 67 -14.95 -1.86 -11.80
N TRP A 68 -13.87 -1.68 -11.04
CA TRP A 68 -12.89 -0.61 -11.26
C TRP A 68 -11.97 -0.90 -12.45
N LEU A 69 -11.79 -2.18 -12.82
CA LEU A 69 -11.00 -2.59 -13.99
C LEU A 69 -11.71 -2.35 -15.34
N LYS A 70 -12.89 -1.72 -15.32
CA LYS A 70 -13.74 -1.49 -16.51
C LYS A 70 -14.19 -2.79 -17.19
N ASN A 71 -14.25 -3.87 -16.42
CA ASN A 71 -14.92 -5.12 -16.75
C ASN A 71 -16.45 -4.91 -16.83
N SER A 72 -17.14 -5.78 -17.57
CA SER A 72 -18.61 -5.80 -17.67
C SER A 72 -19.29 -6.58 -16.55
N ASP A 73 -18.59 -7.59 -16.04
CA ASP A 73 -19.05 -8.52 -15.01
C ASP A 73 -17.84 -9.09 -14.24
N THR A 74 -18.12 -9.89 -13.22
CA THR A 74 -17.11 -10.57 -12.39
C THR A 74 -16.97 -12.05 -12.74
N THR A 75 -17.36 -12.48 -13.95
CA THR A 75 -17.41 -13.90 -14.32
C THR A 75 -16.05 -14.55 -14.17
N PHE A 76 -14.98 -13.85 -14.59
CA PHE A 76 -13.59 -14.30 -14.49
C PHE A 76 -13.13 -14.58 -13.05
N ILE A 77 -13.78 -13.97 -12.04
CA ILE A 77 -13.57 -14.23 -10.61
C ILE A 77 -14.43 -15.41 -10.16
N THR A 78 -15.71 -15.41 -10.52
CA THR A 78 -16.67 -16.45 -10.08
C THR A 78 -16.46 -17.81 -10.75
N SER A 79 -15.79 -17.85 -11.89
CA SER A 79 -15.40 -19.08 -12.59
C SER A 79 -14.21 -19.76 -11.93
N ASP A 80 -13.39 -19.03 -11.18
CA ASP A 80 -12.26 -19.61 -10.46
C ASP A 80 -12.72 -20.32 -9.18
N TYR A 81 -12.17 -21.49 -8.89
CA TYR A 81 -12.60 -22.30 -7.75
C TYR A 81 -12.38 -21.60 -6.40
N PHE A 82 -11.22 -20.96 -6.20
CA PHE A 82 -10.82 -20.36 -4.93
C PHE A 82 -11.44 -18.97 -4.77
N PHE A 83 -11.30 -18.11 -5.78
CA PHE A 83 -11.79 -16.74 -5.72
C PHE A 83 -13.32 -16.65 -5.74
N ASN A 84 -14.02 -17.65 -6.29
CA ASN A 84 -15.47 -17.75 -6.16
C ASN A 84 -15.91 -17.92 -4.71
N GLN A 85 -15.14 -18.63 -3.88
CA GLN A 85 -15.47 -18.74 -2.45
C GLN A 85 -15.26 -17.39 -1.75
N LEU A 86 -14.18 -16.67 -2.08
CA LEU A 86 -13.91 -15.35 -1.49
C LEU A 86 -15.01 -14.34 -1.82
N ILE A 87 -15.40 -14.23 -3.09
CA ILE A 87 -16.42 -13.27 -3.51
C ILE A 87 -17.81 -13.62 -2.94
N LYS A 88 -18.16 -14.91 -2.84
CA LYS A 88 -19.41 -15.38 -2.21
C LYS A 88 -19.49 -15.06 -0.73
N ASN A 89 -18.36 -15.11 -0.03
CA ASN A 89 -18.26 -14.72 1.38
C ASN A 89 -18.02 -13.21 1.57
N ASN A 90 -18.08 -12.43 0.49
CA ASN A 90 -17.82 -10.99 0.48
C ASN A 90 -16.48 -10.60 1.11
N VAL A 91 -15.45 -11.43 0.97
CA VAL A 91 -14.11 -11.14 1.47
C VAL A 91 -13.53 -9.95 0.71
N SER A 92 -12.90 -9.02 1.43
CA SER A 92 -12.15 -7.90 0.89
C SER A 92 -10.84 -7.74 1.66
N PHE A 93 -9.77 -7.48 0.92
CA PHE A 93 -8.42 -7.25 1.41
C PHE A 93 -8.05 -5.76 1.43
N TYR A 94 -8.81 -4.94 0.71
CA TYR A 94 -8.64 -3.50 0.68
C TYR A 94 -9.83 -2.81 1.33
N ASP A 95 -9.58 -2.09 2.42
CA ASP A 95 -10.56 -1.23 3.08
C ASP A 95 -10.19 0.24 2.86
N GLU A 96 -11.02 0.93 2.10
CA GLU A 96 -10.91 2.37 1.81
C GLU A 96 -11.08 3.26 3.05
N ASN A 97 -11.66 2.73 4.14
CA ASN A 97 -11.83 3.43 5.40
C ASN A 97 -10.75 3.06 6.43
N ALA A 98 -9.81 2.17 6.09
CA ALA A 98 -8.72 1.83 6.97
C ALA A 98 -7.87 3.07 7.26
N THR A 99 -7.70 3.38 8.54
CA THR A 99 -6.82 4.45 9.00
C THR A 99 -5.54 3.84 9.55
N CYS A 100 -4.40 4.33 9.09
CA CYS A 100 -3.12 4.06 9.74
C CYS A 100 -2.96 5.05 10.89
N HIS A 101 -2.81 4.53 12.12
CA HIS A 101 -2.39 5.36 13.24
C HIS A 101 -0.91 5.72 13.09
N SER A 102 -0.52 6.87 13.61
CA SER A 102 0.90 7.22 13.64
C SER A 102 1.62 6.18 14.51
N ILE A 103 2.71 5.62 14.00
CA ILE A 103 3.58 4.72 14.77
C ILE A 103 4.50 5.48 15.74
N PHE A 104 4.47 6.81 15.67
CA PHE A 104 5.20 7.68 16.57
C PHE A 104 4.41 8.95 16.90
N ASP A 105 4.63 9.45 18.12
CA ASP A 105 4.22 10.77 18.55
C ASP A 105 5.46 11.64 18.79
N VAL A 106 5.41 12.90 18.35
CA VAL A 106 6.49 13.86 18.61
C VAL A 106 6.42 14.28 20.07
N LYS A 107 7.55 14.22 20.80
CA LYS A 107 7.59 14.76 22.15
C LYS A 107 7.38 16.27 22.12
N ASP A 108 6.56 16.79 23.04
CA ASP A 108 6.17 18.21 23.11
C ASP A 108 7.35 19.21 23.20
N THR A 109 8.56 18.71 23.45
CA THR A 109 9.79 19.49 23.58
C THR A 109 10.36 20.00 22.26
N ILE A 110 9.83 19.59 21.10
CA ILE A 110 10.49 19.80 19.80
C ILE A 110 9.62 20.59 18.83
N ARG A 111 10.26 21.55 18.15
CA ARG A 111 9.72 22.15 16.92
C ARG A 111 10.45 21.56 15.74
N LEU A 112 9.76 20.72 14.96
CA LEU A 112 10.31 20.14 13.73
C LEU A 112 10.68 21.28 12.76
N ASN A 113 11.96 21.39 12.41
CA ASN A 113 12.48 22.22 11.32
C ASN A 113 13.38 21.39 10.40
N GLU A 114 13.81 21.94 9.27
CA GLU A 114 14.63 21.20 8.30
C GLU A 114 16.01 20.80 8.86
N GLU A 115 16.58 21.61 9.75
CA GLU A 115 17.87 21.35 10.43
C GLU A 115 17.83 20.12 11.35
N TRP A 116 16.63 19.67 11.69
CA TRP A 116 16.42 18.56 12.60
C TRP A 116 16.78 17.20 12.01
N PHE A 117 16.64 17.04 10.69
CA PHE A 117 17.02 15.83 9.97
C PHE A 117 18.54 15.65 9.82
N ASP A 118 19.31 16.70 10.15
CA ASP A 118 20.78 16.71 10.07
C ASP A 118 21.43 16.53 11.45
N ILE A 119 20.67 16.28 12.52
CA ILE A 119 21.20 16.11 13.87
C ILE A 119 21.53 14.63 14.11
N ASP A 120 22.77 14.35 14.54
CA ASP A 120 23.23 13.02 14.94
C ASP A 120 22.66 12.54 16.30
N ALA A 121 21.52 13.07 16.75
CA ALA A 121 20.89 12.69 18.02
C ALA A 121 20.01 11.45 17.84
N ASP A 122 19.88 10.63 18.89
CA ASP A 122 19.01 9.46 18.85
C ASP A 122 17.56 9.90 18.61
N ILE A 123 16.90 9.26 17.65
CA ILE A 123 15.51 9.53 17.31
C ILE A 123 14.57 9.26 18.51
N ARG A 124 14.94 8.32 19.40
CA ARG A 124 14.22 7.97 20.64
C ARG A 124 14.21 9.11 21.66
N ASP A 125 15.14 10.06 21.60
CA ASP A 125 15.10 11.23 22.48
C ASP A 125 13.89 12.10 22.20
N ASN A 126 13.31 11.95 21.01
CA ASN A 126 12.47 12.97 20.40
C ASN A 126 11.09 12.48 19.94
N PHE A 127 10.94 11.17 19.79
CA PHE A 127 9.67 10.53 19.49
C PHE A 127 9.32 9.51 20.58
N TYR A 128 8.02 9.36 20.83
CA TYR A 128 7.47 8.18 21.49
C TYR A 128 7.05 7.22 20.39
N PHE A 129 7.59 6.00 20.39
CA PHE A 129 7.16 4.92 19.50
C PHE A 129 6.14 4.04 20.23
N ASP A 130 5.26 3.36 19.49
CA ASP A 130 4.30 2.45 20.10
C ASP A 130 4.92 1.08 20.47
N ASP A 131 4.25 0.34 21.36
CA ASP A 131 4.72 -0.94 21.89
C ASP A 131 4.83 -2.06 20.82
N LEU A 132 4.19 -1.90 19.65
CA LEU A 132 4.26 -2.89 18.55
C LEU A 132 5.56 -2.76 17.76
N ASP A 133 6.20 -1.59 17.79
CA ASP A 133 7.44 -1.30 17.07
C ASP A 133 8.70 -1.33 17.96
N GLU A 134 8.61 -1.39 19.29
CA GLU A 134 9.80 -1.58 20.15
C GLU A 134 10.57 -2.86 19.78
N GLU A 135 9.86 -3.95 19.44
CA GLU A 135 10.50 -5.20 18.99
C GLU A 135 11.25 -5.07 17.65
N TYR A 136 10.81 -4.16 16.75
CA TYR A 136 11.45 -3.94 15.45
C TYR A 136 12.78 -3.19 15.61
N PHE A 137 12.82 -2.18 16.49
CA PHE A 137 14.02 -1.38 16.73
C PHE A 137 15.02 -2.05 17.69
N ASP A 138 14.55 -2.87 18.63
CA ASP A 138 15.41 -3.69 19.52
C ASP A 138 16.27 -4.69 18.74
N SER A 139 15.88 -5.04 17.51
CA SER A 139 16.68 -5.90 16.65
C SER A 139 17.92 -5.22 16.07
N ALA A 140 17.92 -3.87 15.97
CA ALA A 140 19.05 -3.11 15.49
C ALA A 140 20.18 -3.03 16.53
N ASP A 141 19.83 -3.06 17.82
CA ASP A 141 20.80 -3.09 18.94
C ASP A 141 21.50 -4.46 19.08
N ARG A 142 21.08 -5.49 18.32
CA ARG A 142 21.68 -6.84 18.35
C ARG A 142 22.73 -7.09 17.26
N CYS A 143 23.07 -6.09 16.46
CA CYS A 143 24.03 -6.24 15.36
C CYS A 143 25.51 -5.99 15.73
N ASP A 144 25.84 -5.79 17.01
CA ASP A 144 27.20 -5.43 17.45
C ASP A 144 27.88 -6.43 18.42
N ASP A 145 27.46 -7.71 18.47
CA ASP A 145 28.10 -8.74 19.32
C ASP A 145 28.34 -10.08 18.56
N ASP A 146 28.95 -10.02 17.38
CA ASP A 146 29.44 -11.22 16.66
C ASP A 146 30.91 -11.07 16.20
N ASP A 147 31.74 -10.43 17.03
CA ASP A 147 33.20 -10.52 16.95
C ASP A 147 33.73 -11.22 18.22
N ASP A 148 33.79 -12.55 18.20
CA ASP A 148 34.85 -13.36 18.86
C ASP A 148 34.60 -14.87 18.61
N ILE A 149 34.88 -15.34 17.39
CA ILE A 149 35.21 -16.76 17.16
C ILE A 149 36.73 -16.86 17.14
N GLU A 150 37.32 -17.09 18.32
CA GLU A 150 38.71 -17.52 18.46
C GLU A 150 38.84 -18.98 17.96
N TYR A 151 39.71 -19.18 16.96
CA TYR A 151 40.04 -20.47 16.33
C TYR A 151 40.89 -21.38 17.22
#